data_AF-A0AA96WW82-F1
#
_entry.id   AF-A0AA96WW82-F1
#
_cell.length_a   1.000
_cell.length_b   1.000
_cell.length_c   1.000
_cell.angle_alpha   90.00
_cell.angle_beta   90.00
_cell.angle_gamma   90.00
#
_symmetry.space_group_name_H-M   'P 1'
#
loop_
_entity.id
_entity.type
_entity.pdbx_description
1 polymer ?
#
loop_
_entity_poly.entity_id
_entity_poly.type
_entity_poly.pdbx_seq_one_letter_code
_entity_poly.pdbx_strand_id
1 'polypeptide(L)'
;MIQKPTLSETAQTLRHYEILTEQEYQAVVQQINQGQVLDRSTLLQLLSKQAERRFNPNQPQPGAIIQYRFIGELGETEINRLKTIAQRLKESGAISDRIYQRLQGKIGSEIKVDFQLFSLAAYWMPSDEKLEPDQIRPFLDDLQQLGLITEDNRKKLLIDIDAGKVEDKYAIVHYLENTRIFNLADYSRDPNIYFPHIHRDVAQLLTRVGASSLSQVTFKLQLLNNSDENALISTEVNGKKYEFASYSSAPEPLGAGFLGMIDDEEFVQLFNKILRDQKSPYRVYTLGFFGDFGPDYSRFAVLVLTEKQAKQLQRWVNSYLPIGLEDHSSAFNRDRIDSILNTMEEIGLLSHLTPQQITAGKQKISRQFINSSYELFAAFDNLLIAFDWETGNLENPYQALTQRFAAASRGAFQPTQISNEFDYDKQSAGQSFVVKGVRYSTKLKFDGDWLDPAFIDFLDRAIAKTVSGAKFYRLYDGLSLEGYLFLSNRQRQVLESENLVQLKPEKNQN
;
A
#
# COMPACT_ATOMS: atom_id res chain seq x y z
N MET A 1 -33.07 -20.46 -15.65
CA MET A 1 -32.14 -20.23 -14.52
C MET A 1 -32.44 -21.30 -13.49
N ILE A 2 -31.45 -22.07 -13.06
CA ILE A 2 -31.61 -23.00 -11.94
C ILE A 2 -31.59 -22.15 -10.67
N GLN A 3 -32.67 -22.17 -9.89
CA GLN A 3 -32.71 -21.45 -8.62
C GLN A 3 -31.68 -22.06 -7.68
N LYS A 4 -30.79 -21.23 -7.12
CA LYS A 4 -29.80 -21.70 -6.17
C LYS A 4 -30.46 -22.10 -4.86
N PRO A 5 -29.99 -23.19 -4.21
CA PRO A 5 -30.48 -23.55 -2.90
C PRO A 5 -30.14 -22.44 -1.90
N THR A 6 -31.06 -22.19 -0.98
CA THR A 6 -30.84 -21.36 0.20
C THR A 6 -29.76 -21.99 1.10
N LEU A 7 -29.20 -21.22 2.04
CA LEU A 7 -28.23 -21.74 3.00
C LEU A 7 -28.84 -22.85 3.88
N SER A 8 -30.12 -22.75 4.23
CA SER A 8 -30.83 -23.79 4.98
C SER A 8 -31.03 -25.08 4.18
N GLU A 9 -31.42 -24.99 2.90
CA GLU A 9 -31.52 -26.15 2.01
C GLU A 9 -30.15 -26.79 1.76
N THR A 10 -29.11 -25.97 1.62
CA THR A 10 -27.72 -26.42 1.51
C THR A 10 -27.32 -27.19 2.77
N ALA A 11 -27.53 -26.63 3.96
CA ALA A 11 -27.23 -27.27 5.24
C ALA A 11 -28.01 -28.58 5.45
N GLN A 12 -29.27 -28.63 5.04
CA GLN A 12 -30.09 -29.84 5.11
C GLN A 12 -29.53 -30.95 4.21
N THR A 13 -29.09 -30.60 2.99
CA THR A 13 -28.46 -31.53 2.06
C THR A 13 -27.10 -32.02 2.58
N LEU A 14 -26.30 -31.13 3.18
CA LEU A 14 -25.04 -31.50 3.83
C LEU A 14 -25.23 -32.48 5.00
N ARG A 15 -26.32 -32.33 5.77
CA ARG A 15 -26.71 -33.31 6.80
C ARG A 15 -27.08 -34.65 6.18
N HIS A 16 -27.88 -34.66 5.11
CA HIS A 16 -28.25 -35.88 4.41
C HIS A 16 -27.03 -36.64 3.89
N TYR A 17 -26.01 -35.92 3.45
CA TYR A 17 -24.72 -36.45 3.03
C TYR A 17 -23.74 -36.77 4.16
N GLU A 18 -24.19 -36.72 5.42
CA GLU A 18 -23.37 -37.02 6.61
C GLU A 18 -22.09 -36.15 6.72
N ILE A 19 -22.08 -34.98 6.08
CA ILE A 19 -21.03 -33.97 6.28
C ILE A 19 -21.25 -33.27 7.61
N LEU A 20 -22.51 -32.99 7.93
CA LEU A 20 -22.97 -32.48 9.22
C LEU A 20 -23.67 -33.59 10.01
N THR A 21 -23.34 -33.71 11.29
CA THR A 21 -24.16 -34.43 12.27
C THR A 21 -25.47 -33.68 12.52
N GLU A 22 -26.47 -34.34 13.13
CA GLU A 22 -27.73 -33.67 13.51
C GLU A 22 -27.48 -32.47 14.45
N GLN A 23 -26.56 -32.62 15.41
CA GLN A 23 -26.22 -31.54 16.34
C GLN A 23 -25.56 -30.35 15.62
N GLU A 24 -24.62 -30.61 14.70
CA GLU A 24 -23.96 -29.56 13.93
C GLU A 24 -24.95 -28.86 12.97
N TYR A 25 -25.85 -29.62 12.34
CA TYR A 25 -26.91 -29.07 11.50
C TYR A 25 -27.82 -28.11 12.27
N GLN A 26 -28.30 -28.50 13.46
CA GLN A 26 -29.14 -27.63 14.28
C GLN A 26 -28.40 -26.35 14.68
N ALA A 27 -27.11 -26.45 15.04
CA ALA A 27 -26.29 -25.29 15.36
C ALA A 27 -26.07 -24.36 14.15
N VAL A 28 -25.86 -24.91 12.95
CA VAL A 28 -25.71 -24.14 11.71
C VAL A 28 -27.02 -23.42 11.36
N VAL A 29 -28.16 -24.12 11.40
CA VAL A 29 -29.48 -23.52 11.13
C VAL A 29 -29.81 -22.41 12.13
N GLN A 30 -29.47 -22.60 13.41
CA GLN A 30 -29.62 -21.55 14.41
C GLN A 30 -28.78 -20.31 14.05
N GLN A 31 -27.52 -20.48 13.64
CA GLN A 31 -26.66 -19.37 13.25
C GLN A 31 -27.13 -18.67 11.95
N ILE A 32 -27.64 -19.42 10.98
CA ILE A 32 -28.30 -18.86 9.77
C ILE A 32 -29.50 -17.99 10.19
N ASN A 33 -30.39 -18.52 11.04
CA ASN A 33 -31.58 -17.80 11.50
C ASN A 33 -31.24 -16.56 12.34
N GLN A 34 -30.08 -16.55 13.00
CA GLN A 34 -29.55 -15.41 13.76
C GLN A 34 -28.80 -14.40 12.88
N GLY A 35 -28.67 -14.65 11.57
CA GLY A 35 -27.91 -13.80 10.65
C GLY A 35 -26.39 -13.85 10.85
N GLN A 36 -25.88 -14.88 11.53
CA GLN A 36 -24.44 -15.08 11.72
C GLN A 36 -23.79 -15.81 10.55
N VAL A 37 -24.58 -16.52 9.73
CA VAL A 37 -24.15 -17.16 8.48
C VAL A 37 -24.94 -16.54 7.34
N LEU A 38 -24.30 -15.64 6.61
CA LEU A 38 -24.95 -14.83 5.56
C LEU A 38 -24.67 -15.33 4.15
N ASP A 39 -23.64 -16.16 3.99
CA ASP A 39 -23.18 -16.66 2.70
C ASP A 39 -22.57 -18.07 2.81
N ARG A 40 -22.23 -18.67 1.65
CA ARG A 40 -21.66 -20.01 1.57
C ARG A 40 -20.25 -20.08 2.14
N SER A 41 -19.47 -19.01 2.00
CA SER A 41 -18.14 -18.89 2.58
C SER A 41 -18.18 -19.08 4.10
N THR A 42 -19.06 -18.34 4.78
CA THR A 42 -19.24 -18.41 6.24
C THR A 42 -19.71 -19.79 6.68
N LEU A 43 -20.61 -20.42 5.91
CA LEU A 43 -21.02 -21.82 6.13
C LEU A 43 -19.81 -22.77 6.06
N LEU A 44 -18.96 -22.64 5.03
CA LEU A 44 -17.76 -23.46 4.86
C LEU A 44 -16.72 -23.20 5.96
N GLN A 45 -16.57 -21.96 6.45
CA GLN A 45 -15.72 -21.66 7.61
C GLN A 45 -16.20 -22.36 8.88
N LEU A 46 -17.51 -22.45 9.09
CA LEU A 46 -18.06 -23.22 10.21
C LEU A 46 -17.77 -24.72 10.07
N LEU A 47 -17.93 -25.29 8.86
CA LEU A 47 -17.57 -26.68 8.59
C LEU A 47 -16.08 -26.92 8.84
N SER A 48 -15.21 -25.99 8.42
CA SER A 48 -13.77 -26.06 8.66
C SER A 48 -13.46 -26.12 10.16
N LYS A 49 -14.05 -25.21 10.96
CA LYS A 49 -13.84 -25.19 12.42
C LYS A 49 -14.38 -26.44 13.11
N GLN A 50 -15.51 -26.98 12.66
CA GLN A 50 -16.06 -28.22 13.20
C GLN A 50 -15.16 -29.42 12.88
N ALA A 51 -14.69 -29.53 11.64
CA ALA A 51 -13.76 -30.55 11.21
C ALA A 51 -12.42 -30.49 11.97
N GLU A 52 -11.87 -29.29 12.17
CA GLU A 52 -10.65 -29.08 12.95
C GLU A 52 -10.79 -29.54 14.40
N ARG A 53 -11.93 -29.25 15.06
CA ARG A 53 -12.21 -29.72 16.43
C ARG A 53 -12.29 -31.24 16.55
N ARG A 54 -12.78 -31.94 15.52
CA ARG A 54 -12.78 -33.41 15.50
C ARG A 54 -11.36 -33.95 15.44
N PHE A 55 -10.48 -33.27 14.71
CA PHE A 55 -9.08 -33.62 14.59
C PHE A 55 -8.28 -33.28 15.86
N ASN A 56 -8.64 -32.20 16.56
CA ASN A 56 -7.98 -31.76 17.79
C ASN A 56 -9.00 -31.35 18.88
N PRO A 57 -9.59 -32.32 19.61
CA PRO A 57 -10.64 -32.03 20.59
C PRO A 57 -10.15 -31.25 21.82
N ASN A 58 -8.84 -31.22 22.06
CA ASN A 58 -8.20 -30.58 23.22
C ASN A 58 -7.62 -29.20 22.90
N GLN A 59 -7.87 -28.65 21.72
CA GLN A 59 -7.30 -27.38 21.28
C GLN A 59 -7.78 -26.24 22.23
N PRO A 60 -6.85 -25.47 22.83
CA PRO A 60 -7.22 -24.36 23.70
C PRO A 60 -7.86 -23.21 22.90
N GLN A 61 -8.52 -22.31 23.64
CA GLN A 61 -9.40 -21.21 23.24
C GLN A 61 -9.09 -20.45 21.92
N PRO A 62 -10.09 -19.75 21.34
CA PRO A 62 -9.96 -18.99 20.10
C PRO A 62 -8.73 -18.06 20.07
N GLY A 63 -7.87 -18.18 19.04
CA GLY A 63 -6.77 -17.24 18.77
C GLY A 63 -5.39 -17.87 18.53
N ALA A 64 -5.19 -19.17 18.78
CA ALA A 64 -3.93 -19.85 18.46
C ALA A 64 -3.84 -20.14 16.94
N ILE A 65 -2.82 -19.60 16.27
CA ILE A 65 -2.49 -19.97 14.88
C ILE A 65 -1.75 -21.32 14.94
N ILE A 66 -2.40 -22.39 14.49
CA ILE A 66 -1.80 -23.72 14.43
C ILE A 66 -1.48 -24.04 12.97
N GLN A 67 -0.19 -24.16 12.66
CA GLN A 67 0.27 -24.65 11.36
C GLN A 67 0.33 -26.17 11.40
N TYR A 68 -0.59 -26.83 10.72
CA TYR A 68 -0.57 -28.27 10.54
C TYR A 68 0.44 -28.65 9.45
N ARG A 69 1.49 -29.40 9.81
CA ARG A 69 2.42 -30.01 8.86
C ARG A 69 2.12 -31.50 8.76
N PHE A 70 1.51 -31.92 7.66
CA PHE A 70 1.35 -33.33 7.34
C PHE A 70 2.68 -33.89 6.77
N ILE A 71 3.15 -35.00 7.33
CA ILE A 71 4.34 -35.72 6.86
C ILE A 71 3.88 -36.98 6.15
N GLY A 72 4.15 -37.09 4.85
CA GLY A 72 3.84 -38.26 4.03
C GLY A 72 2.77 -38.04 2.94
N GLU A 73 2.63 -39.03 2.07
CA GLU A 73 1.60 -39.07 1.03
C GLU A 73 0.28 -39.64 1.60
N LEU A 74 -0.85 -39.18 1.06
CA LEU A 74 -2.14 -39.77 1.41
C LEU A 74 -2.31 -41.10 0.69
N GLY A 75 -2.85 -42.10 1.39
CA GLY A 75 -3.34 -43.31 0.74
C GLY A 75 -4.53 -43.03 -0.17
N GLU A 76 -4.71 -43.88 -1.19
CA GLU A 76 -5.79 -43.75 -2.18
C GLU A 76 -7.19 -43.69 -1.56
N THR A 77 -7.42 -44.45 -0.49
CA THR A 77 -8.68 -44.43 0.27
C THR A 77 -9.02 -43.03 0.79
N GLU A 78 -8.03 -42.31 1.32
CA GLU A 78 -8.25 -40.98 1.89
C GLU A 78 -8.44 -39.93 0.79
N ILE A 79 -7.70 -40.05 -0.31
CA ILE A 79 -7.91 -39.23 -1.51
C ILE A 79 -9.34 -39.40 -2.02
N ASN A 80 -9.82 -40.64 -2.17
CA ASN A 80 -11.18 -40.93 -2.64
C ASN A 80 -12.25 -40.44 -1.67
N ARG A 81 -11.99 -40.51 -0.36
CA ARG A 81 -12.87 -39.93 0.67
C ARG A 81 -13.00 -38.43 0.50
N LEU A 82 -11.89 -37.69 0.37
CA LEU A 82 -11.89 -36.24 0.19
C LEU A 82 -12.57 -35.83 -1.12
N LYS A 83 -12.34 -36.57 -2.21
CA LYS A 83 -13.03 -36.33 -3.49
C LYS A 83 -14.54 -36.52 -3.37
N THR A 84 -14.98 -37.52 -2.60
CA THR A 84 -16.40 -37.76 -2.30
C THR A 84 -17.00 -36.61 -1.50
N ILE A 85 -16.29 -36.08 -0.51
CA ILE A 85 -16.72 -34.89 0.25
C ILE A 85 -16.85 -33.68 -0.68
N ALA A 86 -15.86 -33.39 -1.52
CA ALA A 86 -15.94 -32.28 -2.47
C ALA A 86 -17.14 -32.41 -3.43
N GLN A 87 -17.43 -33.62 -3.92
CA GLN A 87 -18.59 -33.87 -4.77
C GLN A 87 -19.90 -33.60 -4.03
N ARG A 88 -20.02 -34.04 -2.76
CA ARG A 88 -21.19 -33.79 -1.92
C ARG A 88 -21.38 -32.30 -1.59
N LEU A 89 -20.29 -31.53 -1.43
CA LEU A 89 -20.35 -30.07 -1.31
C LEU A 89 -20.89 -29.41 -2.58
N LYS A 90 -20.49 -29.92 -3.75
CA LYS A 90 -20.98 -29.44 -5.05
C LYS A 90 -22.47 -29.71 -5.20
N GLU A 91 -22.88 -30.96 -4.98
CA GLU A 91 -24.28 -31.38 -5.13
C GLU A 91 -25.23 -30.70 -4.15
N SER A 92 -24.76 -30.36 -2.93
CA SER A 92 -25.54 -29.59 -1.98
C SER A 92 -25.68 -28.11 -2.33
N GLY A 93 -24.89 -27.62 -3.29
CA GLY A 93 -24.77 -26.21 -3.62
C GLY A 93 -23.93 -25.41 -2.62
N ALA A 94 -23.17 -26.05 -1.74
CA ALA A 94 -22.25 -25.38 -0.82
C ALA A 94 -21.04 -24.78 -1.55
N ILE A 95 -20.61 -25.40 -2.66
CA ILE A 95 -19.59 -24.87 -3.56
C ILE A 95 -20.09 -24.87 -5.01
N SER A 96 -19.51 -24.01 -5.85
CA SER A 96 -19.78 -24.03 -7.28
C SER A 96 -19.01 -25.13 -8.02
N ASP A 97 -19.38 -25.38 -9.27
CA ASP A 97 -18.65 -26.27 -10.18
C ASP A 97 -17.18 -25.85 -10.35
N ARG A 98 -16.89 -24.53 -10.40
CA ARG A 98 -15.53 -24.01 -10.55
C ARG A 98 -14.68 -24.33 -9.33
N ILE A 99 -15.22 -24.08 -8.13
CA ILE A 99 -14.54 -24.39 -6.87
C ILE A 99 -14.35 -25.90 -6.71
N TYR A 100 -15.35 -26.71 -7.10
CA TYR A 100 -15.22 -28.16 -7.11
C TYR A 100 -14.04 -28.63 -7.97
N GLN A 101 -13.91 -28.17 -9.22
CA GLN A 101 -12.81 -28.58 -10.10
C GLN A 101 -11.44 -28.19 -9.53
N ARG A 102 -11.33 -27.00 -8.93
CA ARG A 102 -10.11 -26.53 -8.26
C ARG A 102 -9.71 -27.40 -7.07
N LEU A 103 -10.67 -27.73 -6.21
CA LEU A 103 -10.43 -28.63 -5.08
C LEU A 103 -9.98 -30.02 -5.56
N GLN A 104 -10.59 -30.57 -6.62
CA GLN A 104 -10.19 -31.87 -7.19
C GLN A 104 -8.71 -31.90 -7.59
N GLY A 105 -8.17 -30.81 -8.15
CA GLY A 105 -6.77 -30.71 -8.54
C GLY A 105 -5.77 -30.61 -7.38
N LYS A 106 -6.24 -30.22 -6.18
CA LYS A 106 -5.40 -30.01 -4.98
C LYS A 106 -5.55 -31.11 -3.93
N ILE A 107 -6.54 -31.99 -4.05
CA ILE A 107 -6.69 -33.17 -3.18
C ILE A 107 -5.52 -34.13 -3.39
N GLY A 108 -4.85 -34.48 -2.29
CA GLY A 108 -3.70 -35.38 -2.29
C GLY A 108 -2.35 -34.67 -2.39
N SER A 109 -2.26 -33.47 -2.99
CA SER A 109 -1.05 -32.66 -3.03
C SER A 109 -1.00 -31.64 -1.88
N GLU A 110 -2.01 -30.78 -1.81
CA GLU A 110 -2.12 -29.69 -0.83
C GLU A 110 -3.20 -29.99 0.23
N ILE A 111 -4.33 -30.56 -0.19
CA ILE A 111 -5.44 -30.91 0.68
C ILE A 111 -5.25 -32.35 1.16
N LYS A 112 -5.00 -32.48 2.46
CA LYS A 112 -4.73 -33.76 3.14
C LYS A 112 -5.84 -34.19 4.09
N VAL A 113 -6.71 -33.26 4.49
CA VAL A 113 -7.80 -33.47 5.44
C VAL A 113 -9.00 -32.58 5.11
N ASP A 114 -10.15 -32.90 5.69
CA ASP A 114 -11.44 -32.25 5.42
C ASP A 114 -11.47 -30.78 5.85
N PHE A 115 -10.86 -30.40 6.98
CA PHE A 115 -10.83 -28.98 7.37
C PHE A 115 -10.02 -28.13 6.38
N GLN A 116 -8.94 -28.65 5.78
CA GLN A 116 -8.20 -27.93 4.73
C GLN A 116 -9.07 -27.74 3.48
N LEU A 117 -9.84 -28.77 3.12
CA LEU A 117 -10.78 -28.72 2.00
C LEU A 117 -11.84 -27.63 2.23
N PHE A 118 -12.46 -27.61 3.41
CA PHE A 118 -13.47 -26.61 3.78
C PHE A 118 -12.87 -25.20 3.88
N SER A 119 -11.67 -25.06 4.43
CA SER A 119 -10.97 -23.78 4.56
C SER A 119 -10.63 -23.17 3.19
N LEU A 120 -10.07 -23.95 2.27
CA LEU A 120 -9.78 -23.47 0.91
C LEU A 120 -11.06 -23.17 0.13
N ALA A 121 -12.10 -24.01 0.27
CA ALA A 121 -13.40 -23.72 -0.32
C ALA A 121 -13.96 -22.40 0.20
N ALA A 122 -13.98 -22.20 1.52
CA ALA A 122 -14.40 -20.96 2.16
C ALA A 122 -13.60 -19.75 1.66
N TYR A 123 -12.29 -19.91 1.48
CA TYR A 123 -11.41 -18.86 0.99
C TYR A 123 -11.71 -18.46 -0.45
N TRP A 124 -11.96 -19.42 -1.35
CA TRP A 124 -12.21 -19.11 -2.76
C TRP A 124 -13.64 -18.71 -3.09
N MET A 125 -14.63 -19.20 -2.34
CA MET A 125 -16.06 -18.96 -2.63
C MET A 125 -16.43 -17.48 -2.80
N PRO A 126 -15.98 -16.52 -1.95
CA PRO A 126 -16.31 -15.11 -2.13
C PRO A 126 -15.83 -14.53 -3.46
N SER A 127 -14.69 -15.00 -3.95
CA SER A 127 -14.16 -14.54 -5.25
C SER A 127 -14.92 -15.18 -6.41
N ASP A 128 -15.33 -16.43 -6.29
CA ASP A 128 -16.12 -17.13 -7.30
C ASP A 128 -17.56 -16.58 -7.41
N GLU A 129 -18.21 -16.30 -6.27
CA GLU A 129 -19.55 -15.69 -6.25
C GLU A 129 -19.56 -14.32 -6.91
N LYS A 130 -18.48 -13.54 -6.74
CA LYS A 130 -18.28 -12.26 -7.43
C LYS A 130 -18.16 -12.41 -8.96
N LEU A 131 -17.70 -13.55 -9.46
CA LEU A 131 -17.61 -13.80 -10.90
C LEU A 131 -18.94 -14.23 -11.52
N GLU A 132 -19.97 -14.50 -10.72
CA GLU A 132 -21.27 -14.87 -11.26
C GLU A 132 -21.85 -13.75 -12.15
N PRO A 133 -22.52 -14.10 -13.27
CA PRO A 133 -22.95 -13.11 -14.25
C PRO A 133 -23.72 -11.93 -13.65
N ASP A 134 -24.64 -12.18 -12.70
CA ASP A 134 -25.45 -11.11 -12.10
C ASP A 134 -24.66 -10.22 -11.13
N GLN A 135 -23.59 -10.75 -10.52
CA GLN A 135 -22.73 -10.00 -9.59
C GLN A 135 -21.68 -9.17 -10.32
N ILE A 136 -21.11 -9.71 -11.39
CA ILE A 136 -20.03 -9.05 -12.14
C ILE A 136 -20.56 -8.02 -13.16
N ARG A 137 -21.78 -8.19 -13.68
CA ARG A 137 -22.38 -7.32 -14.71
C ARG A 137 -22.29 -5.82 -14.39
N PRO A 138 -22.68 -5.33 -13.20
CA PRO A 138 -22.59 -3.90 -12.90
C PRO A 138 -21.17 -3.35 -13.01
N PHE A 139 -20.18 -4.14 -12.60
CA PHE A 139 -18.77 -3.78 -12.74
C PHE A 139 -18.33 -3.78 -14.21
N LEU A 140 -18.75 -4.76 -15.02
CA LEU A 140 -18.43 -4.78 -16.46
C LEU A 140 -19.10 -3.62 -17.22
N ASP A 141 -20.31 -3.23 -16.83
CA ASP A 141 -21.02 -2.10 -17.40
C ASP A 141 -20.28 -0.79 -17.12
N ASP A 142 -19.72 -0.63 -15.91
CA ASP A 142 -18.85 0.51 -15.59
C ASP A 142 -17.58 0.53 -16.42
N LEU A 143 -16.88 -0.60 -16.51
CA LEU A 143 -15.67 -0.72 -17.32
C LEU A 143 -15.95 -0.33 -18.78
N GLN A 144 -17.12 -0.72 -19.31
CA GLN A 144 -17.53 -0.40 -20.67
C GLN A 144 -17.87 1.09 -20.82
N GLN A 145 -18.64 1.66 -19.88
CA GLN A 145 -18.96 3.09 -19.88
C GLN A 145 -17.70 3.96 -19.79
N LEU A 146 -16.69 3.49 -19.06
CA LEU A 146 -15.39 4.13 -18.93
C LEU A 146 -14.46 3.89 -20.13
N GLY A 147 -14.84 3.03 -21.09
CA GLY A 147 -14.02 2.69 -22.25
C GLY A 147 -12.78 1.87 -21.90
N LEU A 148 -12.80 1.13 -20.79
CA LEU A 148 -11.69 0.28 -20.32
C LEU A 148 -11.80 -1.15 -20.85
N ILE A 149 -13.00 -1.58 -21.24
CA ILE A 149 -13.27 -2.85 -21.90
C ILE A 149 -14.13 -2.61 -23.15
N THR A 150 -13.79 -3.28 -24.25
CA THR A 150 -14.61 -3.28 -25.47
C THR A 150 -15.81 -4.20 -25.31
N GLU A 151 -16.87 -4.00 -26.11
CA GLU A 151 -18.04 -4.89 -26.08
C GLU A 151 -17.67 -6.35 -26.42
N ASP A 152 -16.73 -6.55 -27.35
CA ASP A 152 -16.26 -7.88 -27.73
C ASP A 152 -15.48 -8.55 -26.59
N ASN A 153 -14.57 -7.83 -25.92
CA ASN A 153 -13.86 -8.36 -24.76
C ASN A 153 -14.82 -8.62 -23.58
N ARG A 154 -15.84 -7.77 -23.38
CA ARG A 154 -16.86 -7.98 -22.35
C ARG A 154 -17.66 -9.27 -22.61
N LYS A 155 -18.11 -9.49 -23.85
CA LYS A 155 -18.78 -10.75 -24.23
C LYS A 155 -17.87 -11.95 -24.06
N LYS A 156 -16.62 -11.85 -24.50
CA LYS A 156 -15.63 -12.91 -24.37
C LYS A 156 -15.38 -13.26 -22.90
N LEU A 157 -15.25 -12.24 -22.04
CA LEU A 157 -15.07 -12.43 -20.59
C LEU A 157 -16.24 -13.19 -19.98
N LEU A 158 -17.49 -12.84 -20.29
CA LEU A 158 -18.67 -13.56 -19.79
C LEU A 158 -18.69 -15.03 -20.27
N ILE A 159 -18.35 -15.28 -21.53
CA ILE A 159 -18.24 -16.66 -22.06
C ILE A 159 -17.14 -17.44 -21.33
N ASP A 160 -15.98 -16.82 -21.12
CA ASP A 160 -14.85 -17.48 -20.45
C ASP A 160 -15.10 -17.65 -18.93
N ILE A 161 -15.93 -16.81 -18.31
CA ILE A 161 -16.47 -17.00 -16.95
C ILE A 161 -17.36 -18.23 -16.90
N ASP A 162 -18.35 -18.33 -17.80
CA ASP A 162 -19.30 -19.45 -17.85
C ASP A 162 -18.61 -20.78 -18.18
N ALA A 163 -17.57 -20.73 -19.01
CA ALA A 163 -16.74 -21.88 -19.36
C ALA A 163 -15.70 -22.25 -18.28
N GLY A 164 -15.64 -21.52 -17.16
CA GLY A 164 -14.70 -21.81 -16.07
C GLY A 164 -13.23 -21.45 -16.36
N LYS A 165 -12.94 -20.68 -17.42
CA LYS A 165 -11.58 -20.27 -17.80
C LYS A 165 -11.07 -19.05 -17.04
N VAL A 166 -11.99 -18.26 -16.47
CA VAL A 166 -11.64 -17.15 -15.58
C VAL A 166 -11.50 -17.71 -14.18
N GLU A 167 -10.27 -17.94 -13.81
CA GLU A 167 -9.89 -18.62 -12.59
C GLU A 167 -10.10 -17.73 -11.36
N ASP A 168 -9.66 -16.47 -11.42
CA ASP A 168 -9.81 -15.52 -10.32
C ASP A 168 -10.34 -14.17 -10.81
N LYS A 169 -10.68 -13.28 -9.88
CA LYS A 169 -11.15 -11.93 -10.19
C LYS A 169 -10.09 -11.07 -10.90
N TYR A 170 -8.81 -11.39 -10.76
CA TYR A 170 -7.73 -10.65 -11.41
C TYR A 170 -7.56 -11.03 -12.88
N ALA A 171 -8.01 -12.21 -13.29
CA ALA A 171 -8.03 -12.62 -14.70
C ALA A 171 -8.88 -11.68 -15.58
N ILE A 172 -9.77 -10.86 -14.99
CA ILE A 172 -10.50 -9.79 -15.69
C ILE A 172 -9.54 -8.80 -16.36
N VAL A 173 -8.35 -8.56 -15.77
CA VAL A 173 -7.37 -7.60 -16.27
C VAL A 173 -6.87 -7.94 -17.68
N HIS A 174 -6.90 -9.22 -18.08
CA HIS A 174 -6.55 -9.67 -19.44
C HIS A 174 -7.49 -9.17 -20.54
N TYR A 175 -8.69 -8.70 -20.16
CA TYR A 175 -9.72 -8.24 -21.09
C TYR A 175 -9.75 -6.72 -21.23
N LEU A 176 -8.95 -6.01 -20.45
CA LEU A 176 -8.90 -4.55 -20.44
C LEU A 176 -7.93 -4.04 -21.50
N GLU A 177 -8.29 -2.94 -22.18
CA GLU A 177 -7.49 -2.38 -23.29
C GLU A 177 -6.24 -1.61 -22.79
N ASN A 178 -6.36 -1.01 -21.61
CA ASN A 178 -5.39 -0.06 -21.08
C ASN A 178 -4.46 -0.68 -20.04
N THR A 179 -4.21 -1.99 -20.15
CA THR A 179 -3.47 -2.74 -19.14
C THR A 179 -2.31 -3.54 -19.72
N ARG A 180 -1.38 -3.87 -18.83
CA ARG A 180 -0.28 -4.82 -19.06
C ARG A 180 -0.07 -5.62 -17.78
N ILE A 181 -0.07 -6.93 -17.89
CA ILE A 181 0.29 -7.84 -16.79
C ILE A 181 1.76 -8.21 -16.96
N PHE A 182 2.50 -8.13 -15.87
CA PHE A 182 3.90 -8.50 -15.75
C PHE A 182 3.98 -9.77 -14.93
N ASN A 183 4.44 -10.86 -15.55
CA ASN A 183 4.84 -12.07 -14.85
C ASN A 183 6.36 -12.05 -14.72
N LEU A 184 6.87 -11.86 -13.50
CA LEU A 184 8.29 -11.65 -13.25
C LEU A 184 9.14 -12.89 -13.56
N ALA A 185 8.53 -14.09 -13.62
CA ALA A 185 9.20 -15.30 -14.08
C ALA A 185 9.61 -15.23 -15.57
N ASP A 186 8.99 -14.36 -16.37
CA ASP A 186 9.29 -14.18 -17.79
C ASP A 186 10.49 -13.23 -18.01
N TYR A 187 11.01 -12.60 -16.96
CA TYR A 187 12.08 -11.61 -17.02
C TYR A 187 13.42 -12.19 -16.56
N SER A 188 14.51 -11.62 -17.08
CA SER A 188 15.88 -11.92 -16.61
C SER A 188 16.01 -11.56 -15.13
N ARG A 189 16.76 -12.34 -14.34
CA ARG A 189 17.10 -11.97 -12.96
C ARG A 189 18.15 -10.86 -12.85
N ASP A 190 18.77 -10.48 -13.97
CA ASP A 190 19.74 -9.37 -14.00
C ASP A 190 19.03 -8.01 -14.04
N PRO A 191 19.19 -7.14 -13.01
CA PRO A 191 18.56 -5.82 -12.96
C PRO A 191 18.91 -4.92 -14.15
N ASN A 192 20.10 -5.05 -14.72
CA ASN A 192 20.48 -4.27 -15.90
C ASN A 192 19.66 -4.66 -17.14
N ILE A 193 19.03 -5.83 -17.12
CA ILE A 193 18.21 -6.34 -18.22
C ILE A 193 16.73 -6.13 -17.94
N TYR A 194 16.21 -6.55 -16.78
CA TYR A 194 14.75 -6.51 -16.57
C TYR A 194 14.21 -5.10 -16.32
N PHE A 195 14.92 -4.23 -15.59
CA PHE A 195 14.41 -2.88 -15.30
C PHE A 195 14.14 -2.09 -16.60
N PRO A 196 15.10 -1.96 -17.54
CA PRO A 196 14.82 -1.28 -18.80
C PRO A 196 13.73 -1.95 -19.64
N HIS A 197 13.59 -3.29 -19.53
CA HIS A 197 12.57 -4.02 -20.27
C HIS A 197 11.15 -3.72 -19.76
N ILE A 198 10.91 -3.81 -18.45
CA ILE A 198 9.62 -3.49 -17.84
C ILE A 198 9.23 -2.03 -18.13
N HIS A 199 10.19 -1.09 -18.03
CA HIS A 199 9.94 0.31 -18.35
C HIS A 199 9.57 0.53 -19.82
N ARG A 200 10.21 -0.20 -20.74
CA ARG A 200 9.86 -0.14 -22.17
C ARG A 200 8.45 -0.66 -22.42
N ASP A 201 8.05 -1.75 -21.76
CA ASP A 201 6.71 -2.31 -21.89
C ASP A 201 5.63 -1.31 -21.42
N VAL A 202 5.86 -0.61 -20.31
CA VAL A 202 4.95 0.47 -19.87
C VAL A 202 4.97 1.67 -20.82
N ALA A 203 6.13 2.07 -21.35
CA ALA A 203 6.22 3.14 -22.35
C ALA A 203 5.45 2.79 -23.65
N GLN A 204 5.48 1.53 -24.08
CA GLN A 204 4.70 1.04 -25.21
C GLN A 204 3.20 1.05 -24.91
N LEU A 205 2.79 0.61 -23.71
CA LEU A 205 1.40 0.71 -23.26
C LEU A 205 0.90 2.16 -23.31
N LEU A 206 1.67 3.10 -22.75
CA LEU A 206 1.35 4.53 -22.76
C LEU A 206 1.21 5.10 -24.17
N THR A 207 2.04 4.63 -25.11
CA THR A 207 1.93 5.03 -26.52
C THR A 207 0.68 4.44 -27.17
N ARG A 208 0.39 3.16 -26.93
CA ARG A 208 -0.78 2.46 -27.49
C ARG A 208 -2.09 3.13 -27.09
N VAL A 209 -2.22 3.54 -25.83
CA VAL A 209 -3.43 4.19 -25.31
C VAL A 209 -3.48 5.70 -25.60
N GLY A 210 -2.46 6.25 -26.29
CA GLY A 210 -2.39 7.67 -26.61
C GLY A 210 -2.11 8.59 -25.41
N ALA A 211 -1.61 8.06 -24.30
CA ALA A 211 -1.31 8.84 -23.10
C ALA A 211 -0.04 9.68 -23.23
N SER A 212 0.94 9.21 -24.02
CA SER A 212 2.20 9.90 -24.32
C SER A 212 2.91 9.29 -25.54
N SER A 213 3.88 9.98 -26.12
CA SER A 213 4.72 9.46 -27.21
C SER A 213 6.05 8.93 -26.67
N LEU A 214 6.04 7.72 -26.09
CA LEU A 214 7.21 7.13 -25.41
C LEU A 214 7.80 5.91 -26.12
N SER A 215 7.32 5.52 -27.30
CA SER A 215 7.70 4.25 -27.95
C SER A 215 9.19 4.11 -28.30
N GLN A 216 9.94 5.22 -28.39
CA GLN A 216 11.37 5.24 -28.73
C GLN A 216 12.27 5.66 -27.56
N VAL A 217 11.71 5.68 -26.36
CA VAL A 217 12.42 6.15 -25.17
C VAL A 217 13.36 5.06 -24.65
N THR A 218 14.62 5.44 -24.38
CA THR A 218 15.63 4.54 -23.81
C THR A 218 15.74 4.78 -22.31
N PHE A 219 15.60 3.72 -21.53
CA PHE A 219 15.79 3.75 -20.08
C PHE A 219 17.19 3.26 -19.72
N LYS A 220 17.85 3.99 -18.82
CA LYS A 220 19.16 3.63 -18.28
C LYS A 220 19.03 3.39 -16.79
N LEU A 221 19.54 2.26 -16.33
CA LEU A 221 19.66 1.94 -14.91
C LEU A 221 21.07 2.27 -14.41
N GLN A 222 21.14 2.86 -13.23
CA GLN A 222 22.34 2.93 -12.42
C GLN A 222 22.02 2.34 -11.05
N LEU A 223 22.73 1.27 -10.65
CA LEU A 223 22.64 0.76 -9.29
C LEU A 223 23.40 1.68 -8.34
N LEU A 224 22.82 1.97 -7.18
CA LEU A 224 23.38 2.84 -6.15
C LEU A 224 23.83 2.01 -4.95
N ASN A 225 24.94 2.40 -4.32
CA ASN A 225 25.46 1.76 -3.11
C ASN A 225 24.91 2.46 -1.84
N ASN A 226 23.60 2.71 -1.79
CA ASN A 226 22.94 3.35 -0.64
C ASN A 226 21.87 2.40 -0.06
N SER A 227 21.68 2.42 1.26
CA SER A 227 20.72 1.55 1.96
C SER A 227 19.27 1.89 1.64
N ASP A 228 19.00 3.16 1.33
CA ASP A 228 17.64 3.69 1.26
C ASP A 228 17.11 3.70 -0.19
N GLU A 229 18.01 3.84 -1.16
CA GLU A 229 17.71 3.85 -2.60
C GLU A 229 18.86 3.13 -3.32
N ASN A 230 18.59 2.03 -4.03
CA ASN A 230 19.65 1.26 -4.69
C ASN A 230 19.49 1.15 -6.22
N ALA A 231 18.46 1.78 -6.81
CA ALA A 231 18.29 1.88 -8.25
C ALA A 231 17.92 3.31 -8.68
N LEU A 232 18.62 3.84 -9.67
CA LEU A 232 18.31 5.10 -10.34
C LEU A 232 17.97 4.83 -11.80
N ILE A 233 16.72 5.02 -12.17
CA ILE A 233 16.27 4.95 -13.55
C ILE A 233 16.28 6.35 -14.14
N SER A 234 16.83 6.47 -15.35
CA SER A 234 16.84 7.73 -16.08
C SER A 234 16.42 7.57 -17.53
N THR A 235 15.82 8.62 -18.07
CA THR A 235 15.43 8.67 -19.47
C THR A 235 15.34 10.11 -19.99
N GLU A 236 15.22 10.27 -21.31
CA GLU A 236 15.04 11.57 -21.95
C GLU A 236 13.77 11.54 -22.80
N VAL A 237 12.90 12.53 -22.60
CA VAL A 237 11.64 12.68 -23.33
C VAL A 237 11.53 14.13 -23.79
N ASN A 238 11.42 14.35 -25.10
CA ASN A 238 11.32 15.67 -25.71
C ASN A 238 12.44 16.65 -25.27
N GLY A 239 13.69 16.17 -25.22
CA GLY A 239 14.85 16.97 -24.81
C GLY A 239 14.95 17.23 -23.30
N LYS A 240 14.02 16.69 -22.50
CA LYS A 240 14.04 16.81 -21.03
C LYS A 240 14.50 15.49 -20.42
N LYS A 241 15.50 15.57 -19.55
CA LYS A 241 15.94 14.44 -18.72
C LYS A 241 14.97 14.22 -17.56
N TYR A 242 14.63 12.97 -17.31
CA TYR A 242 13.85 12.49 -16.18
C TYR A 242 14.68 11.45 -15.41
N GLU A 243 14.65 11.56 -14.09
CA GLU A 243 15.26 10.59 -13.18
C GLU A 243 14.23 10.18 -12.13
N PHE A 244 14.33 8.94 -11.69
CA PHE A 244 13.59 8.41 -10.57
C PHE A 244 14.47 7.43 -9.77
N ALA A 245 14.62 7.69 -8.48
CA ALA A 245 15.28 6.77 -7.56
C ALA A 245 14.22 5.86 -6.94
N SER A 246 14.51 4.56 -6.90
CA SER A 246 13.59 3.54 -6.40
C SER A 246 14.34 2.52 -5.55
N TYR A 247 13.61 1.88 -4.66
CA TYR A 247 14.03 0.69 -3.97
C TYR A 247 13.99 -0.54 -4.90
N SER A 248 15.04 -1.34 -4.84
CA SER A 248 15.11 -2.70 -5.37
C SER A 248 15.47 -3.60 -4.20
N SER A 249 14.77 -4.72 -3.99
CA SER A 249 15.31 -5.72 -3.09
C SER A 249 16.61 -6.28 -3.68
N ALA A 250 17.61 -6.57 -2.85
CA ALA A 250 18.72 -7.42 -3.29
C ALA A 250 18.13 -8.80 -3.61
N PRO A 251 18.54 -9.46 -4.70
CA PRO A 251 18.04 -10.80 -5.00
C PRO A 251 18.36 -11.72 -3.82
N GLU A 252 17.32 -12.17 -3.11
CA GLU A 252 17.50 -13.14 -2.04
C GLU A 252 18.14 -14.43 -2.60
N PRO A 253 18.95 -15.15 -1.80
CA PRO A 253 19.47 -16.44 -2.21
C PRO A 253 18.34 -17.39 -2.62
N LEU A 254 18.58 -18.22 -3.64
CA LEU A 254 17.67 -19.25 -4.12
C LEU A 254 16.98 -20.01 -2.97
N GLY A 255 15.67 -19.82 -2.82
CA GLY A 255 14.83 -20.56 -1.87
C GLY A 255 14.29 -19.76 -0.69
N ALA A 256 14.75 -18.53 -0.47
CA ALA A 256 14.04 -17.57 0.38
C ALA A 256 13.00 -16.83 -0.49
N GLY A 257 11.84 -16.51 0.10
CA GLY A 257 10.65 -16.06 -0.62
C GLY A 257 10.94 -14.82 -1.47
N PHE A 258 10.52 -14.85 -2.73
CA PHE A 258 10.66 -13.73 -3.65
C PHE A 258 9.94 -12.47 -3.11
N LEU A 259 10.69 -11.51 -2.56
CA LEU A 259 10.18 -10.20 -2.11
C LEU A 259 10.08 -9.15 -3.24
N GLY A 260 9.92 -9.59 -4.50
CA GLY A 260 9.78 -8.70 -5.65
C GLY A 260 11.12 -8.26 -6.24
N MET A 261 11.30 -8.42 -7.56
CA MET A 261 12.45 -7.86 -8.30
C MET A 261 12.37 -6.34 -8.43
N ILE A 262 11.19 -5.75 -8.23
CA ILE A 262 10.94 -4.33 -8.35
C ILE A 262 9.87 -3.96 -7.33
N ASP A 263 10.01 -2.80 -6.69
CA ASP A 263 8.91 -2.18 -5.98
C ASP A 263 7.90 -1.69 -7.03
N ASP A 264 6.76 -2.36 -7.12
CA ASP A 264 5.77 -2.08 -8.15
C ASP A 264 5.10 -0.71 -7.94
N GLU A 265 4.88 -0.29 -6.69
CA GLU A 265 4.27 1.01 -6.38
C GLU A 265 5.19 2.18 -6.74
N GLU A 266 6.51 2.02 -6.54
CA GLU A 266 7.46 3.10 -6.84
C GLU A 266 7.77 3.23 -8.34
N PHE A 267 7.92 2.13 -9.10
CA PHE A 267 8.44 2.25 -10.46
C PHE A 267 7.51 3.03 -11.41
N VAL A 268 6.19 3.01 -11.17
CA VAL A 268 5.22 3.75 -12.00
C VAL A 268 5.37 5.27 -11.87
N GLN A 269 6.01 5.75 -10.80
CA GLN A 269 6.14 7.17 -10.48
C GLN A 269 6.96 7.94 -11.51
N LEU A 270 7.98 7.33 -12.13
CA LEU A 270 8.72 7.95 -13.25
C LEU A 270 7.78 8.32 -14.40
N PHE A 271 6.85 7.42 -14.76
CA PHE A 271 5.89 7.66 -15.82
C PHE A 271 4.89 8.74 -15.42
N ASN A 272 4.37 8.69 -14.19
CA ASN A 272 3.45 9.71 -13.69
C ASN A 272 4.08 11.10 -13.64
N LYS A 273 5.38 11.20 -13.35
CA LYS A 273 6.15 12.44 -13.46
C LYS A 273 6.22 12.96 -14.89
N ILE A 274 6.54 12.10 -15.86
CA ILE A 274 6.58 12.46 -17.29
C ILE A 274 5.19 12.92 -17.77
N LEU A 275 4.15 12.15 -17.46
CA LEU A 275 2.77 12.44 -17.85
C LEU A 275 2.27 13.75 -17.24
N ARG A 276 2.63 14.04 -15.98
CA ARG A 276 2.27 15.29 -15.31
C ARG A 276 2.95 16.49 -15.97
N ASP A 277 4.24 16.41 -16.28
CA ASP A 277 4.96 17.47 -17.00
C ASP A 277 4.38 17.73 -18.40
N GLN A 278 3.86 16.68 -19.05
CA GLN A 278 3.16 16.79 -20.34
C GLN A 278 1.70 17.23 -20.22
N LYS A 279 1.20 17.46 -19.01
CA LYS A 279 -0.22 17.75 -18.72
C LYS A 279 -1.17 16.69 -19.29
N SER A 280 -0.71 15.44 -19.38
CA SER A 280 -1.54 14.32 -19.82
C SER A 280 -2.66 14.10 -18.79
N PRO A 281 -3.90 13.79 -19.22
CA PRO A 281 -4.99 13.45 -18.31
C PRO A 281 -4.84 12.03 -17.73
N TYR A 282 -3.89 11.25 -18.23
CA TYR A 282 -3.66 9.86 -17.84
C TYR A 282 -2.61 9.74 -16.73
N ARG A 283 -2.78 8.71 -15.90
CA ARG A 283 -1.85 8.26 -14.88
C ARG A 283 -1.73 6.74 -14.92
N VAL A 284 -0.61 6.25 -14.44
CA VAL A 284 -0.24 4.86 -14.35
C VAL A 284 -0.50 4.40 -12.92
N TYR A 285 -1.31 3.36 -12.78
CA TYR A 285 -1.66 2.73 -11.52
C TYR A 285 -1.15 1.30 -11.51
N THR A 286 -0.79 0.80 -10.34
CA THR A 286 -0.50 -0.62 -10.13
C THR A 286 -1.71 -1.38 -9.62
N LEU A 287 -1.66 -2.69 -9.82
CA LEU A 287 -2.59 -3.65 -9.29
C LEU A 287 -1.80 -4.87 -8.84
N GLY A 288 -1.76 -5.05 -7.51
CA GLY A 288 -1.20 -6.24 -6.88
C GLY A 288 -2.13 -7.44 -7.03
N PHE A 289 -1.54 -8.62 -7.22
CA PHE A 289 -2.29 -9.88 -7.21
C PHE A 289 -2.22 -10.49 -5.81
N PHE A 290 -3.26 -11.23 -5.45
CA PHE A 290 -3.28 -12.03 -4.23
C PHE A 290 -3.54 -13.49 -4.63
N GLY A 291 -2.61 -14.37 -4.26
CA GLY A 291 -2.77 -15.81 -4.39
C GLY A 291 -3.50 -16.42 -3.19
N ASP A 292 -3.55 -17.75 -3.14
CA ASP A 292 -4.29 -18.53 -2.13
C ASP A 292 -3.88 -18.22 -0.67
N PHE A 293 -2.65 -17.74 -0.46
CA PHE A 293 -2.05 -17.59 0.87
C PHE A 293 -1.47 -16.19 1.15
N GLY A 294 -1.86 -15.18 0.35
CA GLY A 294 -1.40 -13.80 0.54
C GLY A 294 -1.08 -13.09 -0.77
N PRO A 295 -0.37 -11.95 -0.70
CA PRO A 295 0.11 -11.24 -1.88
C PRO A 295 0.94 -12.15 -2.79
N ASP A 296 0.68 -12.09 -4.08
CA ASP A 296 1.42 -12.78 -5.13
C ASP A 296 2.40 -11.80 -5.76
N TYR A 297 3.60 -11.71 -5.18
CA TYR A 297 4.66 -10.83 -5.69
C TYR A 297 5.26 -11.30 -7.01
N SER A 298 4.90 -12.48 -7.53
CA SER A 298 5.45 -12.98 -8.80
C SER A 298 4.86 -12.26 -10.02
N ARG A 299 3.74 -11.58 -9.84
CA ARG A 299 3.06 -10.83 -10.89
C ARG A 299 2.41 -9.57 -10.37
N PHE A 300 2.39 -8.55 -11.21
CA PHE A 300 1.64 -7.31 -10.99
C PHE A 300 1.10 -6.81 -12.32
N ALA A 301 0.13 -5.91 -12.28
CA ALA A 301 -0.40 -5.30 -13.48
C ALA A 301 -0.31 -3.78 -13.39
N VAL A 302 -0.18 -3.18 -14.57
CA VAL A 302 -0.24 -1.75 -14.76
C VAL A 302 -1.51 -1.40 -15.49
N LEU A 303 -2.20 -0.37 -15.03
CA LEU A 303 -3.38 0.20 -15.66
C LEU A 303 -3.12 1.67 -15.98
N VAL A 304 -3.49 2.11 -17.19
CA VAL A 304 -3.45 3.52 -17.56
C VAL A 304 -4.85 4.09 -17.51
N LEU A 305 -5.10 5.01 -16.58
CA LEU A 305 -6.42 5.57 -16.30
C LEU A 305 -6.35 7.10 -16.27
N THR A 306 -7.44 7.75 -16.63
CA THR A 306 -7.67 9.15 -16.26
C THR A 306 -8.11 9.24 -14.80
N GLU A 307 -7.94 10.42 -14.19
CA GLU A 307 -8.39 10.65 -12.81
C GLU A 307 -9.89 10.36 -12.63
N LYS A 308 -10.71 10.69 -13.63
CA LYS A 308 -12.15 10.38 -13.63
C LYS A 308 -12.39 8.87 -13.62
N GLN A 309 -11.67 8.12 -14.46
CA GLN A 309 -11.77 6.65 -14.50
C GLN A 309 -11.33 6.04 -13.17
N ALA A 310 -10.20 6.48 -12.61
CA ALA A 310 -9.69 5.98 -11.32
C ALA A 310 -10.70 6.23 -10.18
N LYS A 311 -11.22 7.46 -10.03
CA LYS A 311 -12.23 7.81 -9.02
C LYS A 311 -13.50 6.96 -9.15
N GLN A 312 -13.96 6.69 -10.37
CA GLN A 312 -15.14 5.84 -10.57
C GLN A 312 -14.84 4.37 -10.22
N LEU A 313 -13.62 3.89 -10.46
CA LEU A 313 -13.21 2.52 -10.10
C LEU A 313 -12.95 2.31 -8.61
N GLN A 314 -12.70 3.36 -7.83
CA GLN A 314 -12.47 3.24 -6.37
C GLN A 314 -13.61 2.50 -5.64
N ARG A 315 -14.86 2.57 -6.14
CA ARG A 315 -15.98 1.81 -5.55
C ARG A 315 -15.83 0.29 -5.65
N TRP A 316 -14.97 -0.19 -6.54
CA TRP A 316 -14.72 -1.61 -6.80
C TRP A 316 -13.39 -2.10 -6.25
N VAL A 317 -12.62 -1.25 -5.55
CA VAL A 317 -11.25 -1.56 -5.12
C VAL A 317 -11.18 -2.80 -4.21
N ASN A 318 -12.15 -2.93 -3.30
CA ASN A 318 -12.26 -4.07 -2.38
C ASN A 318 -12.96 -5.29 -3.02
N SER A 319 -13.50 -5.14 -4.23
CA SER A 319 -14.31 -6.16 -4.89
C SER A 319 -13.56 -6.87 -6.00
N TYR A 320 -13.15 -6.14 -7.03
CA TYR A 320 -12.69 -6.69 -8.32
C TYR A 320 -11.27 -6.24 -8.69
N LEU A 321 -10.94 -4.97 -8.47
CA LEU A 321 -9.68 -4.38 -8.92
C LEU A 321 -9.03 -3.59 -7.79
N PRO A 322 -8.16 -4.19 -6.96
CA PRO A 322 -7.39 -3.46 -5.95
C PRO A 322 -6.32 -2.59 -6.64
N ILE A 323 -6.77 -1.50 -7.25
CA ILE A 323 -5.90 -0.47 -7.80
C ILE A 323 -5.32 0.36 -6.66
N GLY A 324 -4.09 0.82 -6.81
CA GLY A 324 -3.49 1.82 -5.93
C GLY A 324 -4.41 3.04 -5.77
N LEU A 325 -4.43 3.60 -4.56
CA LEU A 325 -5.25 4.77 -4.20
C LEU A 325 -4.44 6.07 -4.28
N GLU A 326 -3.41 6.12 -5.12
CA GLU A 326 -2.55 7.28 -5.22
C GLU A 326 -3.34 8.51 -5.66
N ASP A 327 -3.20 9.61 -4.91
CA ASP A 327 -3.75 10.88 -5.32
C ASP A 327 -2.81 11.55 -6.33
N HIS A 328 -3.34 11.79 -7.53
CA HIS A 328 -2.64 12.47 -8.61
C HIS A 328 -3.17 13.87 -8.89
N SER A 329 -4.04 14.40 -8.01
CA SER A 329 -4.62 15.74 -8.07
C SER A 329 -3.59 16.85 -7.89
N SER A 330 -2.40 16.51 -7.36
CA SER A 330 -1.32 17.44 -7.10
C SER A 330 -0.84 18.20 -8.35
N ALA A 331 -0.65 19.51 -8.18
CA ALA A 331 -0.19 20.43 -9.22
C ALA A 331 1.35 20.52 -9.35
N PHE A 332 2.13 19.72 -8.61
CA PHE A 332 3.60 19.73 -8.63
C PHE A 332 4.16 19.07 -9.90
N ASN A 333 4.03 19.76 -11.04
CA ASN A 333 4.84 19.50 -12.23
C ASN A 333 6.20 20.24 -12.12
N ARG A 334 7.14 19.91 -13.01
CA ARG A 334 8.49 20.50 -13.01
C ARG A 334 8.49 22.02 -12.99
N ASP A 335 7.73 22.66 -13.88
CA ASP A 335 7.71 24.13 -13.99
C ASP A 335 7.18 24.78 -12.69
N ARG A 336 6.17 24.17 -12.06
CA ARG A 336 5.63 24.62 -10.78
C ARG A 336 6.65 24.40 -9.66
N ILE A 337 7.32 23.26 -9.62
CA ILE A 337 8.38 22.97 -8.64
C ILE A 337 9.50 24.01 -8.78
N ASP A 338 9.99 24.29 -9.99
CA ASP A 338 11.03 25.28 -10.24
C ASP A 338 10.60 26.68 -9.76
N SER A 339 9.35 27.07 -10.03
CA SER A 339 8.77 28.33 -9.54
C SER A 339 8.73 28.39 -8.00
N ILE A 340 8.39 27.28 -7.35
CA ILE A 340 8.36 27.18 -5.88
C ILE A 340 9.78 27.30 -5.32
N LEU A 341 10.74 26.59 -5.91
CA LEU A 341 12.14 26.64 -5.50
C LEU A 341 12.71 28.06 -5.60
N ASN A 342 12.41 28.77 -6.70
CA ASN A 342 12.78 30.18 -6.84
C ASN A 342 12.14 31.05 -5.75
N THR A 343 10.84 30.83 -5.46
CA THR A 343 10.14 31.54 -4.38
C THR A 343 10.80 31.27 -3.02
N MET A 344 11.18 30.03 -2.74
CA MET A 344 11.87 29.63 -1.49
C MET A 344 13.23 30.34 -1.35
N GLU A 345 13.97 30.51 -2.44
CA GLU A 345 15.22 31.29 -2.47
C GLU A 345 14.96 32.78 -2.24
N GLU A 346 13.99 33.38 -2.94
CA GLU A 346 13.65 34.80 -2.85
C GLU A 346 13.19 35.23 -1.45
N ILE A 347 12.44 34.39 -0.74
CA ILE A 347 12.02 34.66 0.64
C ILE A 347 13.08 34.29 1.68
N GLY A 348 14.27 33.84 1.25
CA GLY A 348 15.37 33.42 2.12
C GLY A 348 15.03 32.18 2.94
N LEU A 349 14.16 31.30 2.47
CA LEU A 349 13.80 30.07 3.18
C LEU A 349 15.00 29.12 3.26
N LEU A 350 15.83 29.09 2.20
CA LEU A 350 17.01 28.23 2.05
C LEU A 350 18.33 28.91 2.46
N SER A 351 18.30 30.15 2.96
CA SER A 351 19.50 30.98 3.10
C SER A 351 20.52 30.48 4.13
N HIS A 352 20.13 29.59 5.03
CA HIS A 352 21.01 28.97 6.02
C HIS A 352 21.68 27.69 5.51
N LEU A 353 21.22 27.17 4.37
CA LEU A 353 21.77 25.97 3.77
C LEU A 353 23.01 26.31 2.96
N THR A 354 23.97 25.39 2.96
CA THR A 354 25.13 25.47 2.06
C THR A 354 24.70 25.25 0.60
N PRO A 355 25.46 25.77 -0.39
CA PRO A 355 25.21 25.49 -1.80
C PRO A 355 25.13 23.99 -2.12
N GLN A 356 25.91 23.16 -1.42
CA GLN A 356 25.92 21.71 -1.54
C GLN A 356 24.60 21.10 -1.05
N GLN A 357 24.08 21.55 0.09
CA GLN A 357 22.78 21.11 0.61
C GLN A 357 21.62 21.51 -0.31
N ILE A 358 21.65 22.73 -0.86
CA ILE A 358 20.65 23.18 -1.82
C ILE A 358 20.71 22.31 -3.09
N THR A 359 21.92 22.06 -3.61
CA THR A 359 22.12 21.22 -4.80
C THR A 359 21.63 19.79 -4.56
N ALA A 360 21.97 19.20 -3.40
CA ALA A 360 21.51 17.88 -3.01
C ALA A 360 19.98 17.80 -2.87
N GLY A 361 19.35 18.81 -2.27
CA GLY A 361 17.89 18.87 -2.15
C GLY A 361 17.20 19.00 -3.51
N LYS A 362 17.69 19.86 -4.40
CA LYS A 362 17.20 19.96 -5.79
C LYS A 362 17.37 18.64 -6.55
N GLN A 363 18.46 17.91 -6.30
CA GLN A 363 18.70 16.60 -6.88
C GLN A 363 17.76 15.52 -6.32
N LYS A 364 17.45 15.52 -5.01
CA LYS A 364 16.43 14.64 -4.41
C LYS A 364 15.05 14.89 -5.07
N ILE A 365 14.63 16.15 -5.15
CA ILE A 365 13.37 16.56 -5.82
C ILE A 365 13.35 16.10 -7.28
N SER A 366 14.46 16.27 -8.01
CA SER A 366 14.52 15.86 -9.42
C SER A 366 14.50 14.35 -9.63
N ARG A 367 14.66 13.55 -8.58
CA ARG A 367 14.62 12.07 -8.57
C ARG A 367 13.39 11.48 -7.91
N GLN A 368 12.50 12.28 -7.36
CA GLN A 368 11.27 11.83 -6.71
C GLN A 368 10.03 12.27 -7.50
N PHE A 369 8.90 11.62 -7.24
CA PHE A 369 7.59 12.07 -7.71
C PHE A 369 6.89 12.83 -6.59
N ILE A 370 7.02 14.16 -6.65
CA ILE A 370 6.48 15.05 -5.62
C ILE A 370 4.96 15.14 -5.75
N ASN A 371 4.22 14.65 -4.77
CA ASN A 371 2.78 14.79 -4.61
C ASN A 371 2.36 15.81 -3.56
N SER A 372 3.21 16.09 -2.57
CA SER A 372 2.89 17.05 -1.51
C SER A 372 3.98 18.11 -1.31
N SER A 373 3.61 19.22 -0.65
CA SER A 373 4.60 20.24 -0.27
C SER A 373 5.53 19.74 0.84
N TYR A 374 5.08 18.77 1.65
CA TYR A 374 5.93 18.09 2.62
C TYR A 374 7.17 17.49 1.96
N GLU A 375 7.00 16.73 0.87
CA GLU A 375 8.11 16.09 0.17
C GLU A 375 9.09 17.13 -0.39
N LEU A 376 8.60 18.28 -0.88
CA LEU A 376 9.46 19.40 -1.31
C LEU A 376 10.31 19.93 -0.17
N PHE A 377 9.74 20.13 1.02
CA PHE A 377 10.46 20.66 2.16
C PHE A 377 11.40 19.61 2.78
N ALA A 378 10.99 18.34 2.81
CA ALA A 378 11.75 17.22 3.33
C ALA A 378 13.02 16.93 2.51
N ALA A 379 13.03 17.30 1.22
CA ALA A 379 14.20 17.13 0.38
C ALA A 379 15.42 17.97 0.82
N PHE A 380 15.23 19.05 1.58
CA PHE A 380 16.32 19.91 2.05
C PHE A 380 16.69 19.61 3.51
N ASP A 381 17.91 19.15 3.72
CA ASP A 381 18.42 18.87 5.07
C ASP A 381 18.34 20.11 5.95
N ASN A 382 17.84 19.97 7.19
CA ASN A 382 17.62 21.07 8.14
C ASN A 382 16.64 22.16 7.66
N LEU A 383 15.77 21.89 6.70
CA LEU A 383 14.64 22.77 6.39
C LEU A 383 13.38 22.35 7.17
N LEU A 384 13.01 21.08 7.06
CA LEU A 384 11.87 20.48 7.74
C LEU A 384 12.35 19.53 8.84
N ILE A 385 11.69 19.58 9.99
CA ILE A 385 11.90 18.63 11.08
C ILE A 385 10.74 17.64 11.08
N ALA A 386 10.97 16.47 10.49
CA ALA A 386 10.10 15.30 10.58
C ALA A 386 10.79 14.23 11.45
N PHE A 387 10.04 13.60 12.35
CA PHE A 387 10.53 12.55 13.22
C PHE A 387 9.38 11.65 13.67
N ASP A 388 9.71 10.40 13.96
CA ASP A 388 8.79 9.47 14.59
C ASP A 388 8.72 9.73 16.10
N TRP A 389 7.51 9.65 16.66
CA TRP A 389 7.28 9.75 18.10
C TRP A 389 7.69 8.47 18.82
N GLU A 390 7.76 7.34 18.11
CA GLU A 390 8.30 6.08 18.58
C GLU A 390 9.83 6.09 18.45
N THR A 391 10.54 6.02 19.58
CA THR A 391 11.99 6.24 19.67
C THR A 391 12.72 5.06 20.29
N GLY A 392 12.18 3.83 20.13
CA GLY A 392 12.61 2.60 20.81
C GLY A 392 14.09 2.21 20.69
N ASN A 393 14.92 3.00 20.01
CA ASN A 393 16.35 2.82 19.79
C ASN A 393 17.23 4.07 20.06
N LEU A 394 16.69 5.21 20.49
CA LEU A 394 17.48 6.43 20.70
C LEU A 394 17.91 6.60 22.16
N GLU A 395 19.23 6.69 22.40
CA GLU A 395 19.79 6.90 23.74
C GLU A 395 19.46 8.30 24.30
N ASN A 396 19.39 9.33 23.45
CA ASN A 396 19.18 10.72 23.86
C ASN A 396 18.20 11.49 22.94
N PRO A 397 16.92 11.06 22.85
CA PRO A 397 16.01 11.53 21.81
C PRO A 397 15.73 13.03 21.89
N TYR A 398 15.46 13.59 23.08
CA TYR A 398 15.13 15.00 23.23
C TYR A 398 16.31 15.94 22.94
N GLN A 399 17.54 15.51 23.26
CA GLN A 399 18.74 16.29 22.93
C GLN A 399 18.97 16.30 21.43
N ALA A 400 18.89 15.14 20.76
CA ALA A 400 19.03 15.05 19.32
C ALA A 400 17.97 15.90 18.59
N LEU A 401 16.71 15.83 19.04
CA LEU A 401 15.64 16.68 18.50
C LEU A 401 15.92 18.17 18.75
N THR A 402 16.31 18.57 19.97
CA THR A 402 16.66 19.97 20.27
C THR A 402 17.73 20.51 19.32
N GLN A 403 18.73 19.69 18.97
CA GLN A 403 19.76 20.04 18.00
C GLN A 403 19.21 20.18 16.56
N ARG A 404 18.29 19.29 16.14
CA ARG A 404 17.60 19.41 14.84
C ARG A 404 16.74 20.68 14.75
N PHE A 405 16.02 21.01 15.82
CA PHE A 405 15.30 22.29 15.93
C PHE A 405 16.25 23.49 15.87
N ALA A 406 17.39 23.44 16.55
CA ALA A 406 18.40 24.49 16.45
C ALA A 406 18.90 24.69 15.01
N ALA A 407 19.26 23.60 14.32
CA ALA A 407 19.74 23.64 12.94
C ALA A 407 18.71 24.22 11.97
N ALA A 408 17.44 23.82 12.08
CA ALA A 408 16.37 24.32 11.22
C ALA A 408 15.95 25.78 11.53
N SER A 409 16.30 26.30 12.70
CA SER A 409 15.95 27.67 13.10
C SER A 409 16.75 28.78 12.43
N ARG A 410 17.74 28.43 11.59
CA ARG A 410 18.61 29.41 10.90
C ARG A 410 19.37 30.31 11.86
N GLY A 411 19.79 29.73 12.99
CA GLY A 411 20.50 30.44 14.05
C GLY A 411 19.60 31.33 14.93
N ALA A 412 18.29 31.31 14.76
CA ALA A 412 17.39 32.04 15.66
C ALA A 412 17.30 31.36 17.05
N PHE A 413 17.27 30.02 17.06
CA PHE A 413 17.28 29.20 18.26
C PHE A 413 18.64 28.51 18.39
N GLN A 414 19.48 29.03 19.30
CA GLN A 414 20.84 28.52 19.57
C GLN A 414 20.94 28.00 21.00
N PRO A 415 20.38 26.81 21.30
CA PRO A 415 20.51 26.20 22.60
C PRO A 415 21.96 25.77 22.86
N THR A 416 22.42 26.01 24.08
CA THR A 416 23.70 25.55 24.62
C THR A 416 23.46 24.78 25.90
N GLN A 417 24.47 24.05 26.41
CA GLN A 417 24.34 23.25 27.63
C GLN A 417 23.09 22.34 27.63
N ILE A 418 22.87 21.65 26.50
CA ILE A 418 21.74 20.75 26.32
C ILE A 418 21.97 19.51 27.19
N SER A 419 21.01 19.21 28.06
CA SER A 419 21.03 18.04 28.93
C SER A 419 19.76 17.23 28.74
N ASN A 420 19.93 15.93 28.51
CA ASN A 420 18.85 14.96 28.43
C ASN A 420 18.78 14.15 29.73
N GLU A 421 17.58 13.93 30.25
CA GLU A 421 17.32 13.10 31.44
C GLU A 421 16.46 11.88 31.07
N PHE A 422 16.53 11.43 29.81
CA PHE A 422 15.87 10.20 29.36
C PHE A 422 16.63 8.98 29.89
N ASP A 423 15.98 8.20 30.74
CA ASP A 423 16.55 7.01 31.37
C ASP A 423 15.47 5.93 31.41
N TYR A 424 15.69 4.89 30.61
CA TYR A 424 14.74 3.79 30.43
C TYR A 424 14.57 2.98 31.71
N ASP A 425 15.66 2.71 32.43
CA ASP A 425 15.65 1.92 33.67
C ASP A 425 14.93 2.65 34.80
N LYS A 426 15.14 3.98 34.88
CA LYS A 426 14.49 4.83 35.88
C LYS A 426 13.12 5.33 35.47
N GLN A 427 12.67 5.02 34.25
CA GLN A 427 11.43 5.52 33.65
C GLN A 427 11.28 7.04 33.81
N SER A 428 12.37 7.76 33.56
CA SER A 428 12.40 9.22 33.68
C SER A 428 12.71 9.87 32.35
N ALA A 429 12.14 11.05 32.14
CA ALA A 429 12.42 11.88 30.98
C ALA A 429 12.45 13.36 31.39
N GLY A 430 13.35 14.10 30.76
CA GLY A 430 13.50 15.53 31.01
C GLY A 430 14.47 16.15 30.02
N GLN A 431 14.35 17.46 29.87
CA GLN A 431 15.19 18.23 28.96
C GLN A 431 15.52 19.58 29.58
N SER A 432 16.78 19.99 29.49
CA SER A 432 17.18 21.38 29.76
C SER A 432 18.19 21.91 28.75
N PHE A 433 18.23 23.23 28.60
CA PHE A 433 19.19 23.95 27.76
C PHE A 433 19.23 25.44 28.14
N VAL A 434 20.22 26.17 27.61
CA VAL A 434 20.38 27.61 27.78
C VAL A 434 20.25 28.31 26.43
N VAL A 435 19.38 29.32 26.33
CA VAL A 435 19.23 30.18 25.14
C VAL A 435 19.34 31.64 25.58
N LYS A 436 20.23 32.40 24.93
CA LYS A 436 20.52 33.81 25.27
C LYS A 436 20.77 34.04 26.77
N GLY A 437 21.49 33.11 27.41
CA GLY A 437 21.83 33.18 28.84
C GLY A 437 20.72 32.75 29.81
N VAL A 438 19.51 32.43 29.32
CA VAL A 438 18.39 31.97 30.16
C VAL A 438 18.34 30.44 30.12
N ARG A 439 18.33 29.80 31.30
CA ARG A 439 18.16 28.35 31.42
C ARG A 439 16.67 27.97 31.40
N TYR A 440 16.35 27.02 30.53
CA TYR A 440 15.04 26.39 30.44
C TYR A 440 15.17 24.93 30.85
N SER A 441 14.20 24.42 31.61
CA SER A 441 14.14 23.01 32.02
C SER A 441 12.69 22.56 32.12
N THR A 442 12.43 21.32 31.72
CA THR A 442 11.13 20.67 31.91
C THR A 442 11.33 19.19 32.23
N LYS A 443 10.45 18.66 33.10
CA LYS A 443 10.23 17.22 33.20
C LYS A 443 9.29 16.80 32.07
N LEU A 444 9.50 15.63 31.53
CA LEU A 444 8.69 15.02 30.49
C LEU A 444 8.15 13.69 31.01
N LYS A 445 7.02 13.26 30.49
CA LYS A 445 6.48 11.94 30.76
C LYS A 445 7.32 10.90 30.04
N PHE A 446 7.54 9.78 30.72
CA PHE A 446 8.11 8.58 30.14
C PHE A 446 6.97 7.64 29.78
N ASP A 447 6.89 7.20 28.53
CA ASP A 447 5.84 6.30 28.03
C ASP A 447 6.46 5.22 27.13
N GLY A 448 7.43 4.48 27.68
CA GLY A 448 8.16 3.45 26.95
C GLY A 448 9.02 4.05 25.85
N ASP A 449 8.68 3.73 24.60
CA ASP A 449 9.31 4.24 23.39
C ASP A 449 8.68 5.54 22.87
N TRP A 450 7.56 6.00 23.42
CA TRP A 450 6.89 7.22 22.95
C TRP A 450 7.48 8.48 23.59
N LEU A 451 7.77 9.49 22.76
CA LEU A 451 8.15 10.83 23.22
C LEU A 451 6.94 11.62 23.73
N ASP A 452 7.12 12.41 24.79
CA ASP A 452 6.10 13.29 25.34
C ASP A 452 5.87 14.52 24.44
N PRO A 453 4.66 14.72 23.90
CA PRO A 453 4.32 15.90 23.10
C PRO A 453 4.55 17.24 23.80
N ALA A 454 4.58 17.27 25.15
CA ALA A 454 4.91 18.47 25.92
C ALA A 454 6.32 19.03 25.63
N PHE A 455 7.20 18.23 25.02
CA PHE A 455 8.50 18.68 24.51
C PHE A 455 8.36 19.83 23.50
N ILE A 456 7.38 19.77 22.61
CA ILE A 456 7.18 20.82 21.59
C ILE A 456 6.71 22.12 22.24
N ASP A 457 5.76 22.04 23.17
CA ASP A 457 5.30 23.21 23.93
C ASP A 457 6.44 23.82 24.78
N PHE A 458 7.38 23.00 25.23
CA PHE A 458 8.58 23.47 25.90
C PHE A 458 9.52 24.26 24.97
N LEU A 459 9.76 23.77 23.75
CA LEU A 459 10.53 24.50 22.74
C LEU A 459 9.85 25.83 22.36
N ASP A 460 8.54 25.80 22.10
CA ASP A 460 7.77 26.98 21.72
C ASP A 460 7.84 28.08 22.80
N ARG A 461 7.76 27.71 24.09
CA ARG A 461 7.91 28.66 25.21
C ARG A 461 9.30 29.28 25.26
N ALA A 462 10.36 28.53 24.99
CA ALA A 462 11.71 29.05 24.96
C ALA A 462 11.91 30.02 23.79
N ILE A 463 11.40 29.65 22.62
CA ILE A 463 11.52 30.43 21.37
C ILE A 463 10.70 31.73 21.47
N ALA A 464 9.45 31.67 21.92
CA ALA A 464 8.59 32.86 22.04
C ALA A 464 9.20 33.96 22.93
N LYS A 465 10.04 33.59 23.91
CA LYS A 465 10.73 34.53 24.79
C LYS A 465 12.06 35.05 24.24
N THR A 466 12.69 34.31 23.33
CA THR A 466 14.08 34.58 22.92
C THR A 466 14.22 34.96 21.45
N VAL A 467 13.20 34.71 20.63
CA VAL A 467 13.19 34.93 19.19
C VAL A 467 12.03 35.84 18.82
N SER A 468 12.31 36.95 18.12
CA SER A 468 11.29 37.88 17.63
C SER A 468 10.96 37.61 16.16
N GLY A 469 9.67 37.60 15.82
CA GLY A 469 9.19 37.61 14.44
C GLY A 469 9.28 36.28 13.67
N ALA A 470 9.65 35.18 14.32
CA ALA A 470 9.68 33.84 13.74
C ALA A 470 9.41 32.76 14.80
N LYS A 471 8.86 31.61 14.36
CA LYS A 471 8.61 30.43 15.21
C LYS A 471 8.52 29.16 14.39
N PHE A 472 8.42 28.01 15.06
CA PHE A 472 8.08 26.75 14.40
C PHE A 472 6.59 26.69 14.13
N TYR A 473 6.26 26.28 12.92
CA TYR A 473 4.91 26.04 12.45
C TYR A 473 4.76 24.56 12.12
N ARG A 474 3.64 23.99 12.54
CA ARG A 474 3.24 22.61 12.22
C ARG A 474 2.84 22.53 10.76
N LEU A 475 3.50 21.67 9.99
CA LEU A 475 3.15 21.36 8.61
C LEU A 475 2.19 20.16 8.60
N TYR A 476 1.00 20.36 8.06
CA TYR A 476 0.01 19.30 7.90
C TYR A 476 -0.10 18.89 6.42
N ASP A 477 -0.25 17.59 6.18
CA ASP A 477 -0.75 17.04 4.93
C ASP A 477 -2.09 16.34 5.20
N GLY A 478 -3.17 16.93 4.70
CA GLY A 478 -4.53 16.59 5.13
C GLY A 478 -4.72 16.71 6.65
N LEU A 479 -4.91 15.58 7.32
CA LEU A 479 -5.09 15.50 8.79
C LEU A 479 -3.82 15.08 9.54
N SER A 480 -2.79 14.66 8.82
CA SER A 480 -1.54 14.16 9.39
C SER A 480 -0.56 15.31 9.64
N LEU A 481 0.17 15.25 10.76
CA LEU A 481 1.24 16.19 11.08
C LEU A 481 2.55 15.64 10.53
N GLU A 482 3.06 16.28 9.49
CA GLU A 482 4.25 15.79 8.77
C GLU A 482 5.56 16.36 9.32
N GLY A 483 5.51 17.48 10.03
CA GLY A 483 6.69 18.03 10.69
C GLY A 483 6.57 19.50 11.09
N TYR A 484 7.73 20.11 11.30
CA TYR A 484 7.86 21.49 11.78
C TYR A 484 8.77 22.33 10.88
N LEU A 485 8.29 23.50 10.47
CA LEU A 485 9.03 24.50 9.70
C LEU A 485 9.28 25.75 10.53
N PHE A 486 10.53 26.24 10.57
CA PHE A 486 10.82 27.52 11.19
C PHE A 486 10.59 28.67 10.21
N LEU A 487 9.57 29.50 10.42
CA LEU A 487 9.19 30.55 9.47
C LEU A 487 9.12 31.92 10.14
N SER A 488 9.56 32.96 9.42
CA SER A 488 9.17 34.34 9.73
C SER A 488 7.74 34.62 9.27
N ASN A 489 7.12 35.69 9.77
CA ASN A 489 5.78 36.08 9.32
C ASN A 489 5.68 36.28 7.80
N ARG A 490 6.70 36.90 7.18
CA ARG A 490 6.74 37.10 5.73
C ARG A 490 6.81 35.76 4.99
N GLN A 491 7.69 34.85 5.42
CA GLN A 491 7.84 33.55 4.77
C GLN A 491 6.56 32.74 4.86
N ARG A 492 5.94 32.71 6.04
CA ARG A 492 4.62 32.09 6.24
C ARG A 492 3.59 32.63 5.26
N GLN A 493 3.42 33.95 5.19
CA GLN A 493 2.43 34.58 4.32
C GLN A 493 2.62 34.22 2.84
N VAL A 494 3.89 34.21 2.37
CA VAL A 494 4.18 33.82 0.99
C VAL A 494 3.88 32.34 0.76
N LEU A 495 4.33 31.44 1.63
CA LEU A 495 4.05 30.00 1.49
C LEU A 495 2.54 29.68 1.56
N GLU A 496 1.78 30.38 2.41
CA GLU A 496 0.31 30.26 2.47
C GLU A 496 -0.33 30.75 1.16
N SER A 497 0.12 31.89 0.61
CA SER A 497 -0.39 32.42 -0.67
C SER A 497 -0.13 31.51 -1.87
N GLU A 498 0.96 30.73 -1.81
CA GLU A 498 1.32 29.72 -2.81
C GLU A 498 0.62 28.37 -2.58
N ASN A 499 -0.22 28.25 -1.54
CA ASN A 499 -0.85 27.02 -1.07
C ASN A 499 0.16 25.90 -0.75
N LEU A 500 1.36 26.25 -0.30
CA LEU A 500 2.41 25.28 0.06
C LEU A 500 2.31 24.83 1.52
N VAL A 501 1.65 25.60 2.36
CA VAL A 501 1.43 25.25 3.77
C VAL A 501 -0.01 25.51 4.15
N GLN A 502 -0.63 24.55 4.82
CA GLN A 502 -1.91 24.73 5.50
C GLN A 502 -1.66 24.82 7.00
N LEU A 503 -1.42 26.03 7.48
CA LEU A 503 -1.18 26.27 8.90
C LEU A 503 -2.53 26.56 9.55
N LYS A 504 -2.99 25.70 10.48
CA LYS A 504 -4.23 25.94 11.21
C LYS A 504 -4.18 27.33 11.87
N PRO A 505 -5.26 28.14 11.82
CA PRO A 505 -5.32 29.37 12.58
C PRO A 505 -5.13 29.04 14.05
N GLU A 506 -4.28 29.80 14.73
CA GLU A 506 -4.06 29.61 16.16
C GLU A 506 -5.41 29.71 16.87
N LYS A 507 -5.76 28.70 17.68
CA LYS A 507 -6.81 28.91 18.67
C LYS A 507 -6.31 30.05 19.55
N ASN A 508 -6.90 31.23 19.42
CA ASN A 508 -6.61 32.37 20.28
C ASN A 508 -6.78 31.89 21.73
N GLN A 509 -5.67 31.62 22.41
CA GLN A 509 -5.65 31.43 23.84
C GLN A 509 -5.75 32.83 24.44
N ASN A 510 -6.99 33.28 24.64
CA ASN A 510 -7.29 34.42 25.52
C ASN A 510 -7.27 33.96 26.97
#